data_AF-A0A1A9CQN8-F1
#
_entry.id   AF-A0A1A9CQN8-F1
#
_cell.length_a   1.000
_cell.length_b   1.000
_cell.length_c   1.000
_cell.angle_alpha   90.00
_cell.angle_beta   90.00
_cell.angle_gamma   90.00
#
_symmetry.space_group_name_H-M   'P 1'
#
loop_
_entity.id
_entity.type
_entity.pdbx_description
1 polymer ?
#
loop_
_entity_poly.entity_id
_entity_poly.type
_entity_poly.pdbx_seq_one_letter_code
_entity_poly.pdbx_strand_id
1 'polypeptide(L)'
;MATQIFTLVGVLIGALTSYFATTVAERAKFRRAMATRWDERKLDTYIEYLTCVKQIQRAAMAAGRAREQGMDASEALAAMEESENRRSILFETFVLLSNEKAATAAHTVNQRTWDLLGMARIPSSRTAELRPIPLVEALNVLHEAARSDLTISSGVSVR
;
A
#
# COMPACT_ATOMS: atom_id res chain seq x y z
N MET A 1 38.99 -51.11 -20.82
CA MET A 1 39.34 -49.88 -20.08
C MET A 1 38.67 -48.62 -20.64
N ALA A 2 38.78 -48.32 -21.94
CA ALA A 2 38.19 -47.10 -22.53
C ALA A 2 36.66 -46.98 -22.33
N THR A 3 35.91 -48.08 -22.48
CA THR A 3 34.43 -48.09 -22.37
C THR A 3 33.92 -47.65 -21.00
N GLN A 4 34.61 -48.03 -19.92
CA GLN A 4 34.26 -47.63 -18.54
C GLN A 4 34.45 -46.13 -18.31
N ILE A 5 35.50 -45.56 -18.91
CA ILE A 5 35.78 -44.12 -18.83
C ILE A 5 34.65 -43.34 -19.51
N PHE A 6 34.22 -43.78 -20.70
CA PHE A 6 33.09 -43.15 -21.40
C PHE A 6 31.79 -43.22 -20.59
N THR A 7 31.51 -44.35 -19.93
CA THR A 7 30.31 -44.48 -19.08
C THR A 7 30.35 -43.57 -17.86
N LEU A 8 31.51 -43.43 -17.21
CA LEU A 8 31.68 -42.55 -16.05
C LEU A 8 31.54 -41.07 -16.43
N VAL A 9 32.09 -40.68 -17.58
CA VAL A 9 31.96 -39.31 -18.11
C VAL A 9 30.50 -38.99 -18.43
N GLY A 10 29.77 -39.91 -19.07
CA GLY A 10 28.34 -39.73 -19.37
C GLY A 10 27.48 -39.52 -18.12
N VAL A 11 27.71 -40.34 -17.07
CA VAL A 11 26.99 -40.21 -15.79
C VAL A 11 27.34 -38.90 -15.09
N LEU A 12 28.61 -38.50 -15.10
CA LEU A 12 29.05 -37.25 -14.48
C LEU A 12 28.41 -36.03 -15.15
N ILE A 13 28.38 -36.01 -16.49
CA ILE A 13 27.73 -34.95 -17.27
C ILE A 13 26.22 -34.94 -16.99
N GLY A 14 25.57 -36.10 -16.96
CA GLY A 14 24.14 -36.23 -16.63
C GLY A 14 23.81 -35.73 -15.22
N ALA A 15 24.65 -36.05 -14.24
CA ALA A 15 24.50 -35.60 -12.85
C ALA A 15 24.70 -34.08 -12.72
N LEU A 16 25.74 -33.51 -13.36
CA LEU A 16 25.97 -32.07 -13.38
C LEU A 16 24.82 -31.32 -14.04
N THR A 17 24.36 -31.78 -15.21
CA THR A 17 23.22 -31.18 -15.91
C THR A 17 21.95 -31.21 -15.06
N SER A 18 21.68 -32.34 -14.41
CA SER A 18 20.52 -32.49 -13.51
C SER A 18 20.62 -31.57 -12.29
N TYR A 19 21.80 -31.44 -11.70
CA TYR A 19 22.04 -30.54 -10.57
C TYR A 19 21.82 -29.07 -10.96
N PHE A 20 22.36 -28.62 -12.09
CA PHE A 20 22.16 -27.26 -12.59
C PHE A 20 20.71 -26.97 -12.96
N ALA A 21 20.03 -27.90 -13.64
CA ALA A 21 18.62 -27.76 -13.96
C ALA A 21 17.75 -27.62 -12.70
N THR A 22 18.02 -28.45 -11.68
CA THR A 22 17.29 -28.44 -10.41
C THR A 22 17.53 -27.14 -9.63
N THR A 23 18.78 -26.67 -9.53
CA THR A 23 19.11 -25.43 -8.82
C THR A 23 18.50 -24.20 -9.49
N VAL A 24 18.47 -24.12 -10.82
CA VAL A 24 17.79 -23.02 -11.55
C VAL A 24 16.28 -23.05 -11.33
N ALA A 25 15.67 -24.24 -11.37
CA ALA A 25 14.23 -24.39 -11.13
C ALA A 25 13.84 -24.00 -9.69
N GLU A 26 14.60 -24.44 -8.69
CA GLU A 26 14.39 -24.08 -7.28
C GLU A 26 14.61 -22.59 -7.04
N ARG A 27 15.65 -21.98 -7.64
CA ARG A 27 15.87 -20.54 -7.58
C ARG A 27 14.68 -19.76 -8.17
N ALA A 28 14.16 -20.21 -9.31
CA ALA A 28 12.99 -19.59 -9.95
C ALA A 28 11.70 -19.78 -9.14
N LYS A 29 11.53 -20.91 -8.47
CA LYS A 29 10.41 -21.18 -7.56
C LYS A 29 10.49 -20.33 -6.30
N PHE A 30 11.67 -20.23 -5.69
CA PHE A 30 11.91 -19.38 -4.52
C PHE A 30 11.69 -17.90 -4.82
N ARG A 31 12.19 -17.39 -5.96
CA ARG A 31 11.90 -16.02 -6.40
C ARG A 31 10.41 -15.77 -6.60
N ARG A 32 9.67 -16.71 -7.20
CA ARG A 32 8.21 -16.59 -7.39
C ARG A 32 7.46 -16.58 -6.06
N ALA A 33 7.81 -17.46 -5.12
CA ALA A 33 7.22 -17.49 -3.79
C ALA A 33 7.53 -16.21 -3.00
N MET A 34 8.76 -15.69 -3.08
CA MET A 34 9.13 -14.41 -2.48
C MET A 34 8.38 -13.26 -3.12
N ALA A 35 8.32 -13.17 -4.46
CA ALA A 35 7.55 -12.13 -5.15
C ALA A 35 6.09 -12.10 -4.68
N THR A 36 5.44 -13.28 -4.59
CA THR A 36 4.04 -13.38 -4.11
C THR A 36 3.87 -12.83 -2.70
N ARG A 37 4.77 -13.19 -1.76
CA ARG A 37 4.72 -12.70 -0.38
C ARG A 37 5.01 -11.21 -0.25
N TRP A 38 5.90 -10.68 -1.09
CA TRP A 38 6.18 -9.24 -1.15
C TRP A 38 4.99 -8.47 -1.70
N ASP A 39 4.28 -9.02 -2.69
CA ASP A 39 3.07 -8.42 -3.25
C ASP A 39 1.91 -8.42 -2.25
N GLU A 40 1.69 -9.52 -1.52
CA GLU A 40 0.71 -9.59 -0.43
C GLU A 40 1.00 -8.54 0.65
N ARG A 41 2.25 -8.47 1.12
CA ARG A 41 2.64 -7.48 2.14
C ARG A 41 2.49 -6.04 1.67
N LYS A 42 2.75 -5.78 0.39
CA LYS A 42 2.55 -4.47 -0.23
C LYS A 42 1.06 -4.11 -0.26
N LEU A 43 0.20 -5.03 -0.71
CA LEU A 43 -1.25 -4.84 -0.73
C LEU A 43 -1.81 -4.57 0.67
N ASP A 44 -1.42 -5.36 1.67
CA ASP A 44 -1.85 -5.16 3.07
C ASP A 44 -1.46 -3.78 3.58
N THR A 45 -0.21 -3.36 3.32
CA THR A 45 0.29 -2.03 3.70
C THR A 45 -0.55 -0.91 3.05
N TYR A 46 -0.92 -1.07 1.78
CA TYR A 46 -1.77 -0.10 1.08
C TYR A 46 -3.16 -0.01 1.69
N ILE A 47 -3.77 -1.16 1.97
CA ILE A 47 -5.11 -1.25 2.58
C ILE A 47 -5.10 -0.60 3.96
N GLU A 48 -4.11 -0.92 4.79
CA GLU A 48 -4.00 -0.36 6.15
C GLU A 48 -3.85 1.16 6.12
N TYR A 49 -2.92 1.68 5.31
CA TYR A 49 -2.71 3.12 5.18
C TYR A 49 -3.97 3.84 4.69
N LEU A 50 -4.62 3.35 3.63
CA LEU A 50 -5.86 3.94 3.09
C LEU A 50 -7.01 3.87 4.11
N THR A 51 -7.07 2.81 4.89
CA THR A 51 -8.07 2.65 5.96
C THR A 51 -7.88 3.71 7.04
N CYS A 52 -6.65 3.95 7.49
CA CYS A 52 -6.37 5.02 8.45
C CYS A 52 -6.75 6.40 7.91
N VAL A 53 -6.44 6.72 6.65
CA VAL A 53 -6.87 8.00 6.03
C VAL A 53 -8.40 8.14 6.03
N LYS A 54 -9.13 7.07 5.70
CA LYS A 54 -10.60 7.08 5.74
C LYS A 54 -11.15 7.21 7.16
N GLN A 55 -10.49 6.62 8.16
CA GLN A 55 -10.87 6.77 9.57
C GLN A 55 -10.71 8.22 10.03
N ILE A 56 -9.58 8.86 9.70
CA ILE A 56 -9.36 10.30 9.94
C ILE A 56 -10.48 11.12 9.31
N GLN A 57 -10.80 10.87 8.03
CA GLN A 57 -11.86 11.61 7.33
C GLN A 57 -13.23 11.45 7.99
N ARG A 58 -13.60 10.22 8.36
CA ARG A 58 -14.88 9.95 9.04
C ARG A 58 -14.97 10.64 10.39
N ALA A 59 -13.89 10.59 11.17
CA ALA A 59 -13.80 11.20 12.49
C ALA A 59 -13.86 12.73 12.41
N ALA A 60 -13.11 13.34 11.48
CA ALA A 60 -13.18 14.78 11.20
C ALA A 60 -14.60 15.24 10.84
N MET A 61 -15.26 14.51 9.94
CA MET A 61 -16.64 14.81 9.56
C MET A 61 -17.64 14.59 10.70
N ALA A 62 -17.38 13.61 11.58
CA ALA A 62 -18.19 13.41 12.79
C ALA A 62 -18.04 14.57 13.78
N ALA A 63 -16.82 15.07 13.98
CA ALA A 63 -16.56 16.26 14.79
C ALA A 63 -17.29 17.49 14.23
N GLY A 64 -17.25 17.70 12.91
CA GLY A 64 -17.99 18.77 12.25
C GLY A 64 -19.52 18.66 12.45
N ARG A 65 -20.09 17.45 12.34
CA ARG A 65 -21.53 17.21 12.57
C ARG A 65 -21.94 17.42 14.03
N ALA A 66 -21.12 16.97 14.98
CA ALA A 66 -21.38 17.17 16.40
C ALA A 66 -21.50 18.67 16.71
N ARG A 67 -20.59 19.49 16.16
CA ARG A 67 -20.63 20.96 16.33
C ARG A 67 -21.85 21.61 15.69
N GLU A 68 -22.27 21.16 14.51
CA GLU A 68 -23.51 21.63 13.86
C GLU A 68 -24.74 21.38 14.75
N GLN A 69 -24.71 20.31 15.54
CA GLN A 69 -25.77 19.90 16.46
C GLN A 69 -25.61 20.49 17.87
N GLY A 70 -24.57 21.30 18.12
CA GLY A 70 -24.25 21.82 19.46
C GLY A 70 -23.78 20.75 20.45
N MET A 71 -23.36 19.58 19.96
CA MET A 71 -22.84 18.47 20.74
C MET A 71 -21.32 18.56 20.93
N ASP A 72 -20.80 17.85 21.93
CA ASP A 72 -19.36 17.71 22.14
C ASP A 72 -18.71 16.92 21.00
N ALA A 73 -17.61 17.46 20.46
CA ALA A 73 -16.83 16.85 19.39
C ALA A 73 -15.57 16.14 19.88
N SER A 74 -15.30 16.17 21.20
CA SER A 74 -14.03 15.70 21.79
C SER A 74 -13.73 14.24 21.47
N GLU A 75 -14.72 13.34 21.54
CA GLU A 75 -14.54 11.93 21.22
C GLU A 75 -14.15 11.71 19.74
N ALA A 76 -14.86 12.39 18.82
CA ALA A 76 -14.56 12.31 17.40
C ALA A 76 -13.17 12.88 17.07
N LEU A 77 -12.76 13.96 17.75
CA LEU A 77 -11.42 14.52 17.60
C LEU A 77 -10.34 13.59 18.17
N ALA A 78 -10.59 12.93 19.31
CA ALA A 78 -9.65 11.95 19.86
C ALA A 78 -9.44 10.76 18.91
N ALA A 79 -10.52 10.21 18.36
CA ALA A 79 -10.44 9.12 17.37
C ALA A 79 -9.71 9.55 16.08
N MET A 80 -9.86 10.82 15.69
CA MET A 80 -9.16 11.40 14.56
C MET A 80 -7.64 11.46 14.80
N GLU A 81 -7.20 11.92 15.99
CA GLU A 81 -5.79 12.00 16.36
C GLU A 81 -5.15 10.60 16.51
N GLU A 82 -5.86 9.64 17.08
CA GLU A 82 -5.40 8.25 17.15
C GLU A 82 -5.14 7.66 15.75
N SER A 83 -6.05 7.92 14.82
CA SER A 83 -5.92 7.48 13.43
C SER A 83 -4.75 8.16 12.71
N GLU A 84 -4.49 9.45 12.97
CA GLU A 84 -3.33 10.16 12.40
C GLU A 84 -2.01 9.63 12.93
N ASN A 85 -1.93 9.36 14.23
CA ASN A 85 -0.74 8.74 14.83
C ASN A 85 -0.43 7.41 14.16
N ARG A 86 -1.44 6.55 13.96
CA ARG A 86 -1.26 5.29 13.23
C ARG A 86 -0.88 5.51 11.76
N ARG A 87 -1.52 6.45 11.06
CA ARG A 87 -1.21 6.77 9.66
C ARG A 87 0.25 7.18 9.48
N SER A 88 0.80 7.99 10.39
CA SER A 88 2.18 8.46 10.31
C SER A 88 3.19 7.30 10.31
N ILE A 89 2.98 6.29 11.16
CA ILE A 89 3.84 5.10 11.24
C ILE A 89 3.66 4.21 9.99
N LEU A 90 2.41 4.00 9.56
CA LEU A 90 2.11 3.23 8.36
C LEU A 90 2.74 3.85 7.12
N PHE A 91 2.84 5.17 7.06
CA PHE A 91 3.43 5.89 5.94
C PHE A 91 4.91 5.53 5.72
N GLU A 92 5.69 5.35 6.78
CA GLU A 92 7.09 4.92 6.67
C GLU A 92 7.20 3.57 5.97
N THR A 93 6.35 2.61 6.36
CA THR A 93 6.32 1.28 5.73
C THR A 93 5.79 1.36 4.29
N PHE A 94 4.79 2.22 4.05
CA PHE A 94 4.24 2.44 2.72
C PHE A 94 5.33 2.92 1.74
N VAL A 95 6.14 3.91 2.13
CA VAL A 95 7.21 4.46 1.28
C VAL A 95 8.29 3.40 1.00
N LEU A 96 8.63 2.55 1.97
CA LEU A 96 9.62 1.49 1.79
C LEU A 96 9.19 0.40 0.79
N LEU A 97 7.89 0.13 0.69
CA LEU A 97 7.35 -0.96 -0.13
C LEU A 97 6.80 -0.50 -1.49
N SER A 98 6.45 0.77 -1.62
CA SER A 98 5.85 1.32 -2.83
C SER A 98 6.88 1.73 -3.88
N ASN A 99 6.44 1.78 -5.14
CA ASN A 99 7.17 2.51 -6.17
C ASN A 99 7.04 4.03 -6.00
N GLU A 100 7.86 4.76 -6.76
CA GLU A 100 7.93 6.23 -6.73
C GLU A 100 6.58 6.92 -7.01
N LYS A 101 5.77 6.38 -7.94
CA LYS A 101 4.46 6.97 -8.29
C LYS A 101 3.47 6.87 -7.14
N ALA A 102 3.38 5.68 -6.52
CA ALA A 102 2.51 5.45 -5.38
C ALA A 102 2.97 6.24 -4.15
N ALA A 103 4.28 6.31 -3.89
CA ALA A 103 4.86 7.14 -2.82
C ALA A 103 4.52 8.63 -3.03
N THR A 104 4.70 9.15 -4.24
CA THR A 104 4.37 10.55 -4.58
C THR A 104 2.89 10.86 -4.39
N ALA A 105 2.01 9.98 -4.86
CA ALA A 105 0.57 10.14 -4.66
C ALA A 105 0.19 10.09 -3.17
N ALA A 106 0.83 9.22 -2.38
CA ALA A 106 0.60 9.12 -0.94
C ALA A 106 1.07 10.39 -0.19
N HIS A 107 2.15 11.05 -0.63
CA HIS A 107 2.52 12.36 -0.11
C HIS A 107 1.43 13.41 -0.34
N THR A 108 0.80 13.43 -1.52
CA THR A 108 -0.34 14.33 -1.78
C THR A 108 -1.53 13.99 -0.87
N VAL A 109 -1.83 12.71 -0.66
CA VAL A 109 -2.87 12.28 0.30
C VAL A 109 -2.56 12.76 1.71
N ASN A 110 -1.29 12.67 2.16
CA ASN A 110 -0.88 13.18 3.47
C ASN A 110 -1.14 14.67 3.62
N GLN A 111 -0.76 15.47 2.61
CA GLN A 111 -1.00 16.91 2.62
C GLN A 111 -2.50 17.23 2.76
N ARG A 112 -3.37 16.57 1.98
CA ARG A 112 -4.83 16.76 2.07
C ARG A 112 -5.41 16.25 3.38
N THR A 113 -4.82 15.20 3.96
CA THR A 113 -5.20 14.70 5.28
C THR A 113 -4.85 15.72 6.37
N TRP A 114 -3.68 16.36 6.28
CA TRP A 114 -3.29 17.42 7.21
C TRP A 114 -4.12 18.70 7.07
N ASP A 115 -4.48 19.09 5.83
CA ASP A 115 -5.44 20.16 5.59
C ASP A 115 -6.77 19.88 6.34
N LEU A 116 -7.26 18.63 6.25
CA LEU A 116 -8.48 18.17 6.93
C LEU A 116 -8.36 18.18 8.45
N LEU A 117 -7.26 17.64 8.99
CA LEU A 117 -6.95 17.64 10.42
C LEU A 117 -6.89 19.07 10.97
N GLY A 118 -6.13 19.94 10.30
CA GLY A 118 -6.00 21.35 10.67
C GLY A 118 -7.36 22.04 10.71
N MET A 119 -8.19 21.83 9.69
CA MET A 119 -9.53 22.40 9.63
C MET A 119 -10.46 21.84 10.72
N ALA A 120 -10.41 20.54 11.01
CA ALA A 120 -11.25 19.91 12.03
C ALA A 120 -10.90 20.38 13.46
N ARG A 121 -9.63 20.68 13.72
CA ARG A 121 -9.16 21.18 15.03
C ARG A 121 -9.68 22.57 15.38
N ILE A 122 -10.00 23.40 14.38
CA ILE A 122 -10.55 24.75 14.61
C ILE A 122 -11.94 24.62 15.26
N PRO A 123 -12.19 25.12 16.49
CA PRO A 123 -13.44 24.87 17.22
C PRO A 123 -14.72 25.33 16.50
N SER A 124 -14.64 26.37 15.67
CA SER A 124 -15.77 26.90 14.90
C SER A 124 -16.04 26.15 13.59
N SER A 125 -15.13 25.27 13.18
CA SER A 125 -15.22 24.53 11.92
C SER A 125 -16.31 23.47 11.96
N ARG A 126 -17.08 23.36 10.88
CA ARG A 126 -18.22 22.46 10.69
C ARG A 126 -17.99 21.62 9.43
N THR A 127 -18.99 20.88 8.98
CA THR A 127 -18.79 20.02 7.79
C THR A 127 -18.64 20.83 6.51
N ALA A 128 -19.13 22.06 6.45
CA ALA A 128 -19.05 22.92 5.26
C ALA A 128 -17.61 23.34 4.95
N GLU A 129 -16.78 23.56 5.98
CA GLU A 129 -15.38 23.95 5.85
C GLU A 129 -14.47 22.75 5.54
N LEU A 130 -14.88 21.55 5.92
CA LEU A 130 -14.15 20.30 5.67
C LEU A 130 -14.37 19.76 4.24
N ARG A 131 -15.58 19.89 3.70
CA ARG A 131 -15.96 19.32 2.38
C ARG A 131 -15.11 19.77 1.18
N PRO A 132 -14.65 21.04 1.09
CA PRO A 132 -13.87 21.50 -0.06
C PRO A 132 -12.47 20.88 -0.17
N ILE A 133 -12.00 20.19 0.88
CA ILE A 133 -10.67 19.60 0.92
C ILE A 133 -10.64 18.40 -0.04
N PRO A 134 -9.80 18.41 -1.10
CA PRO A 134 -9.86 17.43 -2.18
C PRO A 134 -9.13 16.12 -1.82
N LEU A 135 -9.51 15.51 -0.69
CA LEU A 135 -8.91 14.28 -0.19
C LEU A 135 -9.34 13.07 -1.03
N VAL A 136 -10.59 13.05 -1.50
CA VAL A 136 -11.12 11.93 -2.31
C VAL A 136 -10.41 11.87 -3.66
N GLU A 137 -10.17 13.02 -4.28
CA GLU A 137 -9.44 13.15 -5.52
C GLU A 137 -8.00 12.66 -5.35
N ALA A 138 -7.31 13.08 -4.27
CA ALA A 138 -5.97 12.58 -3.95
C ALA A 138 -5.95 11.06 -3.72
N LEU A 139 -6.95 10.52 -3.02
CA LEU A 139 -7.10 9.07 -2.81
C LEU A 139 -7.33 8.32 -4.12
N ASN A 140 -8.09 8.88 -5.07
CA ASN A 140 -8.30 8.27 -6.37
C ASN A 140 -6.99 8.17 -7.18
N VAL A 141 -6.17 9.23 -7.16
CA VAL A 141 -4.83 9.21 -7.78
C VAL A 141 -3.95 8.14 -7.12
N LEU A 142 -3.98 8.04 -5.79
CA LEU A 142 -3.25 7.01 -5.06
C LEU A 142 -3.74 5.59 -5.41
N HIS A 143 -5.05 5.37 -5.52
CA HIS A 143 -5.60 4.06 -5.91
C HIS A 143 -5.08 3.63 -7.29
N GLU A 144 -5.04 4.54 -8.26
CA GLU A 144 -4.52 4.24 -9.59
C GLU A 144 -3.02 3.92 -9.55
N ALA A 145 -2.23 4.73 -8.84
CA ALA A 145 -0.80 4.49 -8.67
C ALA A 145 -0.52 3.15 -7.96
N ALA A 146 -1.31 2.81 -6.93
CA ALA A 146 -1.22 1.56 -6.19
C ALA A 146 -1.58 0.34 -7.06
N ARG A 147 -2.64 0.43 -7.88
CA ARG A 147 -3.00 -0.63 -8.84
C ARG A 147 -1.88 -0.86 -9.86
N SER A 148 -1.31 0.22 -10.38
CA SER A 148 -0.17 0.14 -11.28
C SER A 148 1.06 -0.49 -10.59
N ASP A 149 1.32 -0.18 -9.32
CA ASP A 149 2.46 -0.77 -8.59
C ASP A 149 2.27 -2.27 -8.30
N LEU A 150 1.03 -2.68 -8.05
CA LEU A 150 0.67 -4.08 -7.86
C LEU A 150 0.54 -4.85 -9.19
N THR A 151 0.88 -4.23 -10.32
CA THR A 151 0.71 -4.78 -11.68
C THR A 151 -0.72 -5.23 -12.00
N ILE A 152 -1.71 -4.71 -11.26
CA ILE A 152 -3.13 -4.82 -11.56
C ILE A 152 -3.43 -3.82 -12.67
N SER A 153 -2.83 -4.04 -13.83
CA SER A 153 -3.14 -3.32 -15.05
C SER A 153 -4.63 -3.53 -15.35
N SER A 154 -5.35 -2.45 -15.65
CA SER A 154 -6.66 -2.46 -16.28
C SER A 154 -6.54 -3.03 -17.70
N GLY A 155 -6.28 -4.33 -17.79
CA GLY A 155 -6.35 -5.10 -19.02
C GLY A 155 -7.79 -5.29 -19.45
N VAL A 156 -8.43 -4.22 -19.91
CA VAL A 156 -9.62 -4.28 -20.75
C VAL A 156 -9.33 -3.51 -22.03
N SER A 157 -8.52 -4.14 -22.88
CA SER A 157 -8.65 -3.94 -24.32
C SER A 157 -9.73 -4.91 -24.78
N VAL A 158 -10.99 -4.46 -24.77
CA VAL A 158 -12.01 -5.12 -25.61
C VAL A 158 -11.73 -4.65 -27.03
N ARG A 159 -11.33 -5.60 -27.87
CA ARG A 159 -11.31 -5.46 -29.33
C ARG A 159 -12.73 -5.32 -29.87
#